data_AF-H0ABG7-F1
#
_entry.id   AF-H0ABG7-F1
#
_cell.length_a   1.000
_cell.length_b   1.000
_cell.length_c   1.000
_cell.angle_alpha   90.00
_cell.angle_beta   90.00
_cell.angle_gamma   90.00
#
_symmetry.space_group_name_H-M   'P 1'
#
loop_
_entity.id
_entity.type
_entity.pdbx_description
1 polymer ?
#
loop_
_entity_poly.entity_id
_entity_poly.type
_entity_poly.pdbx_seq_one_letter_code
_entity_poly.pdbx_strand_id
1 'polypeptide(L)' 'MKKVEGFGHIAIHTDEDQDLKEAYRKAVEAGGEDYRPPEECPGHYAFVKDPEGYEVEILARSA' A
#
# COMPACT_ATOMS: atom_id res chain seq x y z
N MET A 1 1.70 20.44 4.11
CA MET A 1 1.68 19.04 4.57
C MET A 1 2.72 18.89 5.66
N LYS A 2 2.31 18.49 6.88
CA LYS A 2 3.24 18.37 8.02
C LYS A 2 4.15 17.17 7.74
N LYS A 3 5.47 17.37 7.75
CA LYS A 3 6.43 16.28 7.58
C LYS A 3 6.25 15.36 8.79
N VAL A 4 5.87 14.11 8.56
CA VAL A 4 5.74 13.12 9.64
C VAL A 4 7.14 12.83 10.20
N GLU A 5 7.31 12.99 11.51
CA GLU A 5 8.55 12.59 12.19
C GLU A 5 8.43 11.10 12.54
N GLY A 6 9.12 10.23 11.80
CA GLY A 6 9.03 8.78 11.94
C GLY A 6 9.64 7.99 10.78
N PHE A 7 9.62 6.66 10.86
CA PHE A 7 10.05 5.75 9.80
C PHE A 7 9.14 5.96 8.57
N GLY A 8 9.74 6.22 7.40
CA GLY A 8 9.03 6.76 6.23
C GLY A 8 7.74 6.03 5.82
N HIS A 9 7.69 4.70 5.91
CA HIS A 9 6.49 3.88 5.68
C HIS A 9 6.59 2.57 6.48
N ILE A 10 5.45 1.89 6.62
CA ILE A 10 5.39 0.48 7.03
C ILE A 10 5.07 -0.39 5.81
N ALA A 11 5.69 -1.56 5.71
CA ALA A 11 5.42 -2.53 4.66
C ALA A 11 4.75 -3.77 5.23
N ILE A 12 3.69 -4.22 4.56
CA ILE A 12 2.92 -5.41 4.94
C ILE A 12 2.84 -6.34 3.73
N HIS A 13 3.06 -7.63 3.99
CA HIS A 13 2.87 -8.65 2.97
C HIS A 13 1.40 -9.07 2.90
N THR A 14 0.92 -9.21 1.67
CA THR A 14 -0.32 -9.94 1.34
C THR A 14 -0.24 -11.40 1.79
N ASP A 15 -1.41 -12.05 1.86
CA ASP A 15 -1.47 -13.51 1.97
C ASP A 15 -0.90 -14.18 0.72
N GLU A 16 -0.48 -15.45 0.83
CA GLU A 16 0.24 -16.16 -0.25
C GLU A 16 -0.52 -16.20 -1.58
N ASP A 17 -1.85 -16.36 -1.54
CA ASP A 17 -2.70 -16.46 -2.75
C ASP A 17 -3.42 -15.15 -3.11
N GLN A 18 -3.10 -14.03 -2.44
CA GLN A 18 -3.81 -12.78 -2.64
C GLN A 18 -3.16 -11.92 -3.73
N ASP A 19 -3.94 -11.61 -4.77
CA ASP A 19 -3.51 -10.67 -5.82
C ASP A 19 -3.28 -9.25 -5.26
N LEU A 20 -2.19 -8.63 -5.71
CA LEU A 20 -1.79 -7.30 -5.25
C LEU A 20 -2.82 -6.22 -5.61
N LYS A 21 -3.46 -6.28 -6.78
CA LYS A 21 -4.49 -5.29 -7.16
C LYS A 21 -5.73 -5.45 -6.30
N GLU A 22 -6.10 -6.69 -5.97
CA GLU A 22 -7.19 -6.94 -5.04
C GLU A 22 -6.88 -6.41 -3.63
N ALA A 23 -5.67 -6.67 -3.12
CA ALA A 23 -5.23 -6.16 -1.82
C ALA A 23 -5.23 -4.63 -1.77
N TYR A 24 -4.72 -3.99 -2.83
CA TYR A 24 -4.73 -2.55 -2.98
C TYR A 24 -6.15 -1.97 -2.96
N ARG A 25 -7.05 -2.52 -3.80
CA ARG A 25 -8.45 -2.09 -3.85
C ARG A 25 -9.12 -2.20 -2.47
N LYS A 26 -8.89 -3.31 -1.75
CA LYS A 26 -9.40 -3.50 -0.39
C LYS A 26 -8.88 -2.43 0.57
N ALA A 27 -7.61 -2.06 0.47
CA ALA A 27 -7.03 -1.01 1.32
C ALA A 27 -7.64 0.37 1.05
N VAL A 28 -7.89 0.71 -0.22
CA VAL A 28 -8.60 1.96 -0.59
C VAL A 28 -10.05 1.94 -0.09
N GLU A 29 -10.78 0.83 -0.28
CA GLU A 29 -12.16 0.66 0.23
C GLU A 29 -12.26 0.74 1.76
N ALA A 30 -11.18 0.36 2.48
CA ALA A 30 -11.09 0.46 3.92
C ALA A 30 -10.79 1.89 4.43
N GLY A 31 -10.63 2.87 3.53
CA GLY A 31 -10.39 4.28 3.86
C GLY A 31 -8.98 4.77 3.59
N GLY A 32 -8.14 3.95 2.94
CA GLY A 32 -6.85 4.40 2.42
C GLY A 32 -7.02 5.35 1.23
N GLU A 33 -6.14 6.36 1.12
CA GLU A 33 -6.05 7.22 -0.06
C GLU A 33 -5.46 6.45 -1.23
N ASP A 34 -6.11 6.55 -2.40
CA ASP A 34 -5.58 6.07 -3.68
C ASP A 34 -4.36 6.91 -4.08
N TYR A 35 -3.15 6.36 -3.90
CA TYR A 35 -1.91 7.12 -3.96
C TYR A 35 -0.90 6.60 -4.98
N ARG A 36 -0.47 5.33 -4.88
CA ARG A 36 0.38 4.69 -5.90
C ARG A 36 -0.10 3.26 -6.15
N PRO A 37 -1.00 3.05 -7.12
CA PRO A 37 -1.51 1.73 -7.43
C PRO A 37 -0.43 0.83 -8.05
N PRO A 38 -0.65 -0.50 -8.10
CA PRO A 38 0.31 -1.45 -8.67
C PRO A 38 0.75 -1.10 -10.10
N GLU A 39 -0.12 -0.51 -10.92
CA GLU A 39 0.16 -0.13 -12.30
C GLU A 39 1.22 0.97 -12.43
N GLU A 40 1.37 1.80 -11.39
CA GLU A 40 2.36 2.87 -11.33
C GLU A 40 3.67 2.43 -10.65
N CYS A 41 3.69 1.22 -10.10
CA CYS A 41 4.81 0.67 -9.36
C CYS A 41 5.48 -0.46 -10.17
N PRO A 42 6.70 -0.25 -10.72
CA PRO A 42 7.43 -1.33 -11.38
C PRO A 42 7.90 -2.34 -10.34
N GLY A 43 7.09 -3.38 -10.10
CA GLY A 43 7.38 -4.46 -9.16
C GLY A 43 6.13 -5.13 -8.59
N HIS A 44 6.31 -5.87 -7.50
CA HIS A 44 5.25 -6.56 -6.77
C HIS A 44 4.83 -5.78 -5.52
N TYR A 45 4.61 -4.47 -5.67
CA TYR A 45 4.25 -3.61 -4.55
C TYR A 45 3.32 -2.46 -4.95
N ALA A 46 2.62 -1.87 -3.98
CA ALA A 46 1.78 -0.68 -4.14
C ALA A 46 1.71 0.12 -2.83
N PHE A 47 1.21 1.36 -2.88
CA PHE A 47 1.09 2.21 -1.69
C PHE A 47 -0.26 2.90 -1.58
N VAL A 48 -0.88 2.80 -0.41
CA VAL A 48 -1.95 3.70 0.03
C VAL A 48 -1.41 4.67 1.07
N LYS A 49 -2.14 5.77 1.33
CA LYS A 49 -1.94 6.53 2.57
C LYS A 49 -3.05 6.24 3.55
N ASP A 50 -2.70 6.11 4.82
CA ASP A 50 -3.70 6.01 5.88
C ASP A 50 -4.41 7.37 6.11
N PRO A 51 -5.47 7.41 6.94
CA PRO A 51 -6.20 8.65 7.22
C PRO A 51 -5.37 9.78 7.85
N GLU A 52 -4.20 9.47 8.41
CA GLU A 52 -3.25 10.44 8.98
C GLU A 52 -2.16 10.87 7.97
N GLY A 53 -2.16 10.27 6.78
CA GLY A 53 -1.27 10.58 5.67
C GLY A 53 0.04 9.78 5.66
N TYR A 54 0.17 8.73 6.48
CA TYR A 54 1.34 7.86 6.47
C TYR A 54 1.27 6.86 5.31
N GLU A 55 2.41 6.62 4.68
CA GLU A 55 2.52 5.64 3.59
C GLU A 55 2.48 4.21 4.14
N VAL A 56 1.59 3.39 3.58
CA VAL A 56 1.50 1.95 3.83
C VAL A 56 1.83 1.23 2.53
N GLU A 57 2.95 0.52 2.51
CA GLU A 57 3.39 -0.32 1.40
C GLU A 57 2.75 -1.71 1.50
N ILE A 58 2.15 -2.15 0.40
CA ILE A 58 1.57 -3.49 0.26
C ILE A 58 2.50 -4.27 -0.66
N LEU A 59 3.08 -5.35 -0.16
CA LEU A 59 3.97 -6.23 -0.91
C LEU A 59 3.23 -7.51 -1.30
N ALA A 60 3.26 -7.88 -2.57
CA ALA A 60 2.83 -9.22 -2.97
C ALA A 60 3.79 -10.24 -2.34
N ARG A 61 3.28 -11.26 -1.64
CA ARG A 61 4.07 -12.48 -1.48
C ARG A 61 4.07 -13.15 -2.84
N SER A 62 5.27 -13.37 -3.39
CA SER A 62 5.48 -13.81 -4.77
C SER A 62 4.52 -14.92 -5.19
N ALA A 63 4.00 -14.84 -6.42
CA ALA A 63 3.59 -16.02 -7.18
C ALA A 63 4.83 -16.79 -7.68
#